data_AF-A0A8J6J7H0-F1
#
_entry.id   AF-A0A8J6J7H0-F1
#
_cell.length_a   1.000
_cell.length_b   1.000
_cell.length_c   1.000
_cell.angle_alpha   90.00
_cell.angle_beta   90.00
_cell.angle_gamma   90.00
#
_symmetry.space_group_name_H-M   'P 1'
#
loop_
_entity.id
_entity.type
_entity.pdbx_description
1 polymer ?
#
loop_
_entity_poly.entity_id
_entity_poly.type
_entity_poly.pdbx_seq_one_letter_code
_entity_poly.pdbx_strand_id
1 'polypeptide(L)'
;MNQADFWKLIEKVNQACPSRDHESMEAQIIEQLIHHNVDDILDFHLIQQEYYHIAHRNELAAAGEVMGIKPTDDSFPAFLYWLISQGKSTYMAALQNPDSLADIPCERETPSFLGFGYVAYKAYSIKMSLLDPQDMSDIYGAISDRGYYSPAPETQKEIYQELPDRADIDPSYTLEIIRVLFPNLYDKHADQIEKTGLYWEQRNKLLQSDCVIHARIGLGLRPKELYFEGTPENIAHFLASYKIADSILLTDLTDHLVVYSSGWHILSCPDEELHQEINRSLYPIQRSEEELRPVFSVSDWISREELDTAIFDEPPQWGQIFQPGGLTG
;
A
#
# COMPACT_ATOMS: atom_id res chain seq x y z
N MET A 1 -18.23 -11.06 -23.65
CA MET A 1 -18.43 -9.62 -23.39
C MET A 1 -17.28 -8.83 -24.03
N ASN A 2 -17.53 -7.61 -24.53
CA ASN A 2 -16.48 -6.73 -25.09
C ASN A 2 -16.13 -5.54 -24.17
N GLN A 3 -15.25 -4.67 -24.62
CA GLN A 3 -14.77 -3.50 -23.87
C GLN A 3 -15.88 -2.50 -23.55
N ALA A 4 -16.77 -2.23 -24.49
CA ALA A 4 -17.87 -1.28 -24.30
C ALA A 4 -18.89 -1.78 -23.27
N ASP A 5 -19.23 -3.07 -23.33
CA ASP A 5 -20.14 -3.71 -22.37
C ASP A 5 -19.57 -3.69 -20.94
N PHE A 6 -18.26 -3.94 -20.79
CA PHE A 6 -17.56 -3.87 -19.50
C PHE A 6 -17.73 -2.50 -18.83
N TRP A 7 -17.42 -1.41 -19.55
CA TRP A 7 -17.55 -0.07 -18.98
C TRP A 7 -19.00 0.35 -18.75
N LYS A 8 -19.91 -0.05 -19.64
CA LYS A 8 -21.35 0.21 -19.47
C LYS A 8 -21.91 -0.48 -18.24
N LEU A 9 -21.43 -1.68 -17.91
CA LEU A 9 -21.81 -2.39 -16.70
C LEU A 9 -21.36 -1.64 -15.44
N ILE A 10 -20.10 -1.19 -15.40
CA ILE A 10 -19.57 -0.40 -14.27
C ILE A 10 -20.34 0.91 -14.11
N GLU A 11 -20.64 1.60 -15.21
CA GLU A 11 -21.43 2.84 -15.18
C GLU A 11 -22.84 2.60 -14.63
N LYS A 12 -23.50 1.50 -15.04
CA LYS A 12 -24.81 1.11 -14.52
C LYS A 12 -24.77 0.87 -13.01
N VAL A 13 -23.73 0.20 -12.51
CA VAL A 13 -23.54 -0.03 -11.07
C VAL A 13 -23.32 1.28 -10.32
N ASN A 14 -22.48 2.17 -10.86
CA ASN A 14 -22.22 3.49 -10.28
C ASN A 14 -23.49 4.35 -10.20
N GLN A 15 -24.38 4.27 -11.20
CA GLN A 15 -25.68 4.96 -11.19
C GLN A 15 -26.66 4.36 -10.15
N ALA A 16 -26.60 3.04 -9.95
CA ALA A 16 -27.42 2.33 -8.96
C ALA A 16 -26.93 2.53 -7.51
N CYS A 17 -25.65 2.87 -7.32
CA CYS A 17 -25.03 3.11 -6.01
C CYS A 17 -24.46 4.53 -5.89
N PRO A 18 -25.28 5.59 -5.75
CA PRO A 18 -24.79 6.98 -5.63
C PRO A 18 -23.89 7.22 -4.42
N SER A 19 -24.09 6.47 -3.33
CA SER A 19 -23.24 6.49 -2.12
C SER A 19 -21.83 5.99 -2.35
N ARG A 20 -21.60 5.25 -3.43
CA ARG A 20 -20.33 4.57 -3.77
C ARG A 20 -19.75 3.74 -2.63
N ASP A 21 -20.60 3.21 -1.76
CA ASP A 21 -20.15 2.32 -0.69
C ASP A 21 -19.74 0.96 -1.28
N HIS A 22 -18.58 0.47 -0.85
CA HIS A 22 -17.95 -0.71 -1.45
C HIS A 22 -18.83 -1.95 -1.39
N GLU A 23 -19.55 -2.17 -0.28
CA GLU A 23 -20.42 -3.34 -0.11
C GLU A 23 -21.59 -3.32 -1.10
N SER A 24 -22.30 -2.20 -1.25
CA SER A 24 -23.40 -2.10 -2.21
C SER A 24 -22.90 -2.17 -3.65
N MET A 25 -21.79 -1.50 -3.96
CA MET A 25 -21.18 -1.56 -5.30
C MET A 25 -20.82 -2.99 -5.68
N GLU A 26 -20.18 -3.71 -4.76
CA GLU A 26 -19.78 -5.11 -4.93
C GLU A 26 -21.01 -6.03 -5.12
N ALA A 27 -22.01 -5.89 -4.26
CA ALA A 27 -23.25 -6.67 -4.37
C ALA A 27 -23.97 -6.40 -5.71
N GLN A 28 -24.06 -5.13 -6.13
CA GLN A 28 -24.72 -4.77 -7.39
C GLN A 28 -23.99 -5.31 -8.61
N ILE A 29 -22.66 -5.17 -8.69
CA ILE A 29 -21.94 -5.66 -9.86
C ILE A 29 -21.98 -7.19 -9.94
N ILE A 30 -21.89 -7.89 -8.80
CA ILE A 30 -22.04 -9.35 -8.75
C ILE A 30 -23.44 -9.76 -9.22
N GLU A 31 -24.49 -9.10 -8.71
CA GLU A 31 -25.87 -9.36 -9.11
C GLU A 31 -26.06 -9.20 -10.62
N GLN A 32 -25.52 -8.13 -11.21
CA GLN A 32 -25.59 -7.94 -12.67
C GLN A 32 -24.82 -9.02 -13.44
N LEU A 33 -23.60 -9.36 -12.99
CA LEU A 33 -22.75 -10.36 -13.64
C LEU A 33 -23.37 -11.77 -13.63
N ILE A 34 -24.07 -12.15 -12.57
CA ILE A 34 -24.72 -13.48 -12.48
C ILE A 34 -25.79 -13.67 -13.58
N HIS A 35 -26.37 -12.59 -14.11
CA HIS A 35 -27.34 -12.66 -15.22
C HIS A 35 -26.68 -12.84 -16.59
N HIS A 36 -25.36 -12.64 -16.70
CA HIS A 36 -24.60 -12.94 -17.91
C HIS A 36 -24.32 -14.44 -18.06
N ASN A 37 -23.91 -14.85 -19.26
CA ASN A 37 -23.43 -16.22 -19.50
C ASN A 37 -22.02 -16.39 -18.90
N VAL A 38 -21.55 -17.64 -18.80
CA VAL A 38 -20.24 -17.94 -18.19
C VAL A 38 -19.10 -17.27 -18.97
N ASP A 39 -19.10 -17.34 -20.30
CA ASP A 39 -18.08 -16.73 -21.15
C ASP A 39 -17.98 -15.21 -20.94
N ASP A 40 -19.10 -14.52 -20.76
CA ASP A 40 -19.15 -13.08 -20.49
C ASP A 40 -18.55 -12.73 -19.12
N ILE A 41 -18.74 -13.58 -18.10
CA ILE A 41 -18.12 -13.39 -16.77
C ILE A 41 -16.60 -13.61 -16.86
N LEU A 42 -16.16 -14.62 -17.64
CA LEU A 42 -14.73 -14.84 -17.90
C LEU A 42 -14.12 -13.66 -18.66
N ASP A 43 -14.81 -13.16 -19.69
CA ASP A 43 -14.38 -11.99 -20.46
C ASP A 43 -14.32 -10.74 -19.56
N PHE A 44 -15.25 -10.56 -18.62
CA PHE A 44 -15.18 -9.48 -17.62
C PHE A 44 -13.89 -9.55 -16.82
N HIS A 45 -13.57 -10.73 -16.29
CA HIS A 45 -12.35 -10.93 -15.52
C HIS A 45 -11.12 -10.57 -16.36
N LEU A 46 -11.01 -11.09 -17.58
CA LEU A 46 -9.86 -10.84 -18.46
C LEU A 46 -9.72 -9.36 -18.82
N ILE A 47 -10.82 -8.66 -19.12
CA ILE A 47 -10.79 -7.21 -19.41
C ILE A 47 -10.39 -6.41 -18.17
N GLN A 48 -10.92 -6.77 -16.98
CA GLN A 48 -10.56 -6.13 -15.72
C GLN A 48 -9.07 -6.29 -15.43
N GLN A 49 -8.52 -7.49 -15.63
CA GLN A 49 -7.09 -7.75 -15.43
C GLN A 49 -6.22 -6.98 -16.45
N GLU A 50 -6.66 -6.85 -17.71
CA GLU A 50 -5.94 -6.05 -18.71
C GLU A 50 -5.85 -4.57 -18.28
N TYR A 51 -6.96 -3.95 -17.86
CA TYR A 51 -6.95 -2.58 -17.34
C TYR A 51 -6.18 -2.44 -16.02
N TYR A 52 -6.21 -3.47 -15.17
CA TYR A 52 -5.38 -3.50 -13.96
C TYR A 52 -3.89 -3.46 -14.32
N HIS A 53 -3.43 -4.28 -15.27
CA HIS A 53 -2.04 -4.29 -15.72
C HIS A 53 -1.63 -2.99 -16.41
N ILE A 54 -2.51 -2.41 -17.24
CA ILE A 54 -2.27 -1.11 -17.89
C ILE A 54 -2.10 0.01 -16.86
N ALA A 55 -2.86 -0.01 -15.76
CA ALA A 55 -2.79 1.00 -14.72
C ALA A 55 -1.65 0.77 -13.72
N HIS A 56 -0.90 -0.33 -13.83
CA HIS A 56 0.24 -0.64 -12.97
C HIS A 56 1.48 0.20 -13.35
N ARG A 57 1.35 1.52 -13.20
CA ARG A 57 2.33 2.54 -13.58
C ARG A 57 2.88 3.26 -12.36
N ASN A 58 4.16 3.63 -12.37
CA ASN A 58 4.84 4.34 -11.29
C ASN A 58 4.18 5.69 -10.99
N GLU A 59 3.66 6.38 -12.01
CA GLU A 59 2.97 7.65 -11.81
C GLU A 59 1.64 7.51 -11.05
N LEU A 60 0.93 6.40 -11.24
CA LEU A 60 -0.30 6.10 -10.50
C LEU A 60 0.03 5.58 -9.10
N ALA A 61 1.14 4.87 -8.92
CA ALA A 61 1.65 4.54 -7.59
C ALA A 61 1.98 5.81 -6.79
N ALA A 62 2.69 6.76 -7.40
CA ALA A 62 3.02 8.04 -6.80
C ALA A 62 1.76 8.85 -6.44
N ALA A 63 0.78 8.91 -7.35
CA ALA A 63 -0.49 9.58 -7.08
C ALA A 63 -1.28 8.89 -5.94
N GLY A 64 -1.33 7.56 -5.93
CA GLY A 64 -1.95 6.80 -4.84
C GLY A 64 -1.31 7.09 -3.49
N GLU A 65 0.01 7.13 -3.44
CA GLU A 65 0.78 7.45 -2.23
C GLU A 65 0.48 8.86 -1.70
N VAL A 66 0.42 9.85 -2.60
CA VAL A 66 -0.01 11.22 -2.30
C VAL A 66 -1.43 11.25 -1.72
N MET A 67 -2.32 10.40 -2.23
CA MET A 67 -3.69 10.24 -1.72
C MET A 67 -3.78 9.40 -0.43
N GLY A 68 -2.64 9.01 0.15
CA GLY A 68 -2.55 8.30 1.43
C GLY A 68 -2.60 6.78 1.33
N ILE A 69 -2.43 6.20 0.14
CA ILE A 69 -2.25 4.76 -0.02
C ILE A 69 -0.93 4.35 0.62
N LYS A 70 -1.00 3.37 1.51
CA LYS A 70 0.19 2.83 2.15
C LYS A 70 0.97 1.95 1.16
N PRO A 71 2.28 1.89 1.28
CA PRO A 71 3.16 1.09 0.41
C PRO A 71 3.22 -0.35 0.93
N THR A 72 2.06 -1.02 0.96
CA THR A 72 1.96 -2.44 1.30
C THR A 72 1.54 -3.22 0.06
N ASP A 73 1.88 -4.51 0.00
CA ASP A 73 1.61 -5.38 -1.15
C ASP A 73 0.15 -5.31 -1.62
N ASP A 74 -0.81 -5.25 -0.68
CA ASP A 74 -2.24 -5.21 -1.02
C ASP A 74 -2.79 -3.82 -1.36
N SER A 75 -2.08 -2.75 -0.99
CA SER A 75 -2.64 -1.40 -1.00
C SER A 75 -2.64 -0.78 -2.40
N PHE A 76 -1.57 -0.93 -3.17
CA PHE A 76 -1.54 -0.43 -4.54
C PHE A 76 -2.50 -1.21 -5.47
N PRO A 77 -2.57 -2.56 -5.43
CA PRO A 77 -3.60 -3.28 -6.16
C PRO A 77 -5.03 -2.84 -5.79
N ALA A 78 -5.31 -2.62 -4.51
CA ALA A 78 -6.60 -2.13 -4.06
C ALA A 78 -6.93 -0.73 -4.61
N PHE A 79 -5.93 0.14 -4.76
CA PHE A 79 -6.07 1.45 -5.40
C PHE A 79 -6.38 1.32 -6.90
N LEU A 80 -5.72 0.43 -7.63
CA LEU A 80 -6.01 0.23 -9.05
C LEU A 80 -7.43 -0.32 -9.29
N TYR A 81 -7.88 -1.26 -8.46
CA TYR A 81 -9.27 -1.74 -8.52
C TYR A 81 -10.28 -0.66 -8.13
N TRP A 82 -9.96 0.18 -7.15
CA TRP A 82 -10.75 1.37 -6.84
C TRP A 82 -10.84 2.31 -8.05
N LEU A 83 -9.73 2.56 -8.75
CA LEU A 83 -9.68 3.43 -9.92
C LEU A 83 -10.56 2.90 -11.06
N ILE A 84 -10.49 1.60 -11.35
CA ILE A 84 -11.36 0.95 -12.35
C ILE A 84 -12.84 1.10 -11.95
N SER A 85 -13.16 0.94 -10.66
CA SER A 85 -14.54 1.10 -10.16
C SER A 85 -15.09 2.53 -10.30
N GLN A 86 -14.23 3.55 -10.45
CA GLN A 86 -14.67 4.93 -10.75
C GLN A 86 -15.31 5.06 -12.13
N GLY A 87 -15.06 4.10 -13.02
CA GLY A 87 -15.58 4.07 -14.38
C GLY A 87 -14.64 4.71 -15.39
N LYS A 88 -15.01 4.57 -16.66
CA LYS A 88 -14.11 4.81 -17.81
C LYS A 88 -13.54 6.23 -17.82
N SER A 89 -14.37 7.25 -17.63
CA SER A 89 -13.94 8.64 -17.74
C SER A 89 -12.86 8.99 -16.71
N THR A 90 -13.06 8.58 -15.46
CA THR A 90 -12.09 8.83 -14.37
C THR A 90 -10.82 8.02 -14.58
N TYR A 91 -10.95 6.74 -14.94
CA TYR A 91 -9.82 5.86 -15.23
C TYR A 91 -8.93 6.43 -16.35
N MET A 92 -9.54 6.86 -17.46
CA MET A 92 -8.80 7.44 -18.59
C MET A 92 -8.20 8.81 -18.27
N ALA A 93 -8.92 9.66 -17.52
CA ALA A 93 -8.39 10.94 -17.07
C ALA A 93 -7.14 10.75 -16.19
N ALA A 94 -7.17 9.79 -15.26
CA ALA A 94 -6.05 9.49 -14.39
C ALA A 94 -4.85 8.90 -15.15
N LEU A 95 -5.07 8.03 -16.14
CA LEU A 95 -3.98 7.55 -17.00
C LEU A 95 -3.36 8.67 -17.84
N GLN A 96 -4.16 9.62 -18.30
CA GLN A 96 -3.67 10.74 -19.09
C GLN A 96 -2.91 11.76 -18.21
N ASN A 97 -3.45 12.06 -17.04
CA ASN A 97 -2.91 12.98 -16.06
C ASN A 97 -3.34 12.55 -14.64
N PRO A 98 -2.46 11.88 -13.86
CA PRO A 98 -2.81 11.44 -12.51
C PRO A 98 -3.28 12.57 -11.58
N ASP A 99 -2.87 13.81 -11.83
CA ASP A 99 -3.31 14.98 -11.07
C ASP A 99 -4.83 15.21 -11.11
N SER A 100 -5.54 14.67 -12.12
CA SER A 100 -7.00 14.74 -12.19
C SER A 100 -7.70 14.02 -11.03
N LEU A 101 -6.99 13.13 -10.33
CA LEU A 101 -7.54 12.45 -9.14
C LEU A 101 -7.81 13.43 -7.99
N ALA A 102 -7.24 14.64 -8.02
CA ALA A 102 -7.57 15.70 -7.07
C ALA A 102 -9.05 16.09 -7.09
N ASP A 103 -9.72 15.96 -8.25
CA ASP A 103 -11.14 16.30 -8.41
C ASP A 103 -12.08 15.20 -7.89
N ILE A 104 -11.55 14.01 -7.61
CA ILE A 104 -12.36 12.88 -7.16
C ILE A 104 -12.66 13.02 -5.65
N PRO A 105 -13.95 13.04 -5.25
CA PRO A 105 -14.31 13.07 -3.86
C PRO A 105 -13.85 11.77 -3.17
N CYS A 106 -12.99 11.89 -2.16
CA CYS A 106 -12.58 10.78 -1.32
C CYS A 106 -13.06 11.07 0.10
N GLU A 107 -14.36 10.84 0.34
CA GLU A 107 -15.00 11.12 1.64
C GLU A 107 -14.67 10.07 2.72
N ARG A 108 -14.08 8.92 2.34
CA ARG A 108 -13.63 7.84 3.25
C ARG A 108 -12.12 7.72 3.24
N GLU A 109 -11.58 7.25 4.36
CA GLU A 109 -10.16 6.96 4.60
C GLU A 109 -9.58 6.09 3.47
N THR A 110 -8.74 6.69 2.62
CA THR A 110 -7.97 6.07 1.52
C THR A 110 -8.74 5.52 0.30
N PRO A 111 -8.26 5.81 -0.94
CA PRO A 111 -8.87 5.31 -2.18
C PRO A 111 -8.56 3.81 -2.43
N SER A 112 -9.17 2.91 -1.65
CA SER A 112 -8.84 1.47 -1.65
C SER A 112 -10.08 0.58 -1.79
N PHE A 113 -10.12 -0.29 -2.81
CA PHE A 113 -11.26 -1.20 -3.05
C PHE A 113 -10.82 -2.57 -3.59
N LEU A 114 -10.08 -3.34 -2.78
CA LEU A 114 -9.58 -4.66 -3.16
C LEU A 114 -10.68 -5.66 -3.56
N GLY A 115 -11.84 -5.60 -2.88
CA GLY A 115 -12.98 -6.49 -3.16
C GLY A 115 -13.48 -6.43 -4.60
N PHE A 116 -13.33 -5.26 -5.26
CA PHE A 116 -13.74 -5.08 -6.66
C PHE A 116 -12.95 -5.98 -7.62
N GLY A 117 -11.70 -6.34 -7.31
CA GLY A 117 -10.91 -7.29 -8.10
C GLY A 117 -11.44 -8.73 -8.06
N TYR A 118 -12.32 -9.06 -7.10
CA TYR A 118 -12.85 -10.41 -6.91
C TYR A 118 -14.31 -10.56 -7.38
N VAL A 119 -14.92 -9.53 -7.94
CA VAL A 119 -16.35 -9.53 -8.32
C VAL A 119 -16.67 -10.57 -9.39
N ALA A 120 -15.80 -10.74 -10.38
CA ALA A 120 -15.97 -11.76 -11.42
C ALA A 120 -15.82 -13.18 -10.85
N TYR A 121 -14.84 -13.39 -9.97
CA TYR A 121 -14.64 -14.66 -9.28
C TYR A 121 -15.89 -15.04 -8.48
N LYS A 122 -16.44 -14.10 -7.70
CA LYS A 122 -17.65 -14.32 -6.88
C LYS A 122 -18.87 -14.60 -7.76
N ALA A 123 -19.09 -13.81 -8.81
CA ALA A 123 -20.19 -14.02 -9.75
C ALA A 123 -20.08 -15.37 -10.47
N TYR A 124 -18.88 -15.75 -10.92
CA TYR A 124 -18.61 -17.04 -11.53
C TYR A 124 -18.92 -18.19 -10.57
N SER A 125 -18.40 -18.14 -9.35
CA SER A 125 -18.64 -19.17 -8.32
C SER A 125 -20.14 -19.35 -8.03
N ILE A 126 -20.89 -18.25 -7.90
CA ILE A 126 -22.34 -18.30 -7.69
C ILE A 126 -23.03 -18.91 -8.93
N LYS A 127 -22.67 -18.47 -10.13
CA LYS A 127 -23.25 -18.97 -11.38
C LYS A 127 -23.04 -20.48 -11.54
N MET A 128 -21.81 -20.95 -11.31
CA MET A 128 -21.48 -22.38 -11.42
C MET A 128 -22.18 -23.21 -10.37
N SER A 129 -22.33 -22.70 -9.13
CA SER A 129 -23.09 -23.39 -8.09
C SER A 129 -24.57 -23.63 -8.45
N LEU A 130 -25.12 -22.82 -9.37
CA LEU A 130 -26.49 -22.96 -9.90
C LEU A 130 -26.57 -23.84 -11.14
N LEU A 131 -25.52 -23.87 -11.97
CA LEU A 131 -25.50 -24.60 -13.24
C LEU A 131 -25.04 -26.06 -13.07
N ASP A 132 -23.94 -26.26 -12.35
CA ASP A 132 -23.37 -27.57 -12.07
C ASP A 132 -22.74 -27.59 -10.66
N PRO A 133 -23.51 -27.93 -9.62
CA PRO A 133 -23.02 -27.94 -8.24
C PRO A 133 -21.90 -28.95 -7.96
N GLN A 134 -21.63 -29.89 -8.88
CA GLN A 134 -20.54 -30.86 -8.74
C GLN A 134 -19.24 -30.38 -9.38
N ASP A 135 -19.32 -29.35 -10.24
CA ASP A 135 -18.14 -28.70 -10.79
C ASP A 135 -17.48 -27.83 -9.71
N MET A 136 -16.27 -28.22 -9.34
CA MET A 136 -15.44 -27.55 -8.35
C MET A 136 -14.40 -26.62 -9.01
N SER A 137 -14.45 -26.45 -10.33
CA SER A 137 -13.56 -25.56 -11.08
C SER A 137 -13.84 -24.10 -10.70
N ASP A 138 -12.79 -23.36 -10.40
CA ASP A 138 -12.88 -21.92 -10.20
C ASP A 138 -12.68 -21.18 -11.54
N ILE A 139 -12.75 -19.85 -11.48
CA ILE A 139 -12.63 -19.02 -12.68
C ILE A 139 -11.29 -19.23 -13.41
N TYR A 140 -10.21 -19.53 -12.68
CA TYR A 140 -8.88 -19.74 -13.24
C TYR A 140 -8.76 -21.10 -13.92
N GLY A 141 -9.38 -22.14 -13.34
CA GLY A 141 -9.55 -23.44 -13.99
C GLY A 141 -10.28 -23.30 -15.32
N ALA A 142 -11.42 -22.60 -15.34
CA ALA A 142 -12.19 -22.38 -16.55
C ALA A 142 -11.45 -21.57 -17.63
N ILE A 143 -10.70 -20.53 -17.24
CA ILE A 143 -9.85 -19.77 -18.16
C ILE A 143 -8.74 -20.66 -18.74
N SER A 144 -8.12 -21.49 -17.89
CA SER A 144 -7.09 -22.43 -18.32
C SER A 144 -7.64 -23.45 -19.32
N ASP A 145 -8.83 -23.98 -19.10
CA ASP A 145 -9.50 -24.93 -20.01
C ASP A 145 -9.85 -24.28 -21.35
N ARG A 146 -10.15 -22.97 -21.36
CA ARG A 146 -10.41 -22.19 -22.58
C ARG A 146 -9.14 -21.94 -23.40
N GLY A 147 -7.97 -22.01 -22.78
CA GLY A 147 -6.66 -21.88 -23.45
C GLY A 147 -6.23 -20.46 -23.81
N TYR A 148 -6.91 -19.42 -23.28
CA TYR A 148 -6.56 -18.00 -23.50
C TYR A 148 -6.58 -17.23 -22.18
N TYR A 149 -5.46 -16.59 -21.84
CA TYR A 149 -5.27 -15.79 -20.62
C TYR A 149 -5.38 -14.28 -20.86
N SER A 150 -5.99 -13.88 -21.98
CA SER A 150 -6.13 -12.46 -22.38
C SER A 150 -7.51 -12.24 -23.01
N PRO A 151 -8.01 -11.00 -23.04
CA PRO A 151 -9.23 -10.67 -23.77
C PRO A 151 -9.14 -11.12 -25.24
N ALA A 152 -10.30 -11.34 -25.88
CA ALA A 152 -10.33 -11.63 -27.31
C ALA A 152 -9.55 -10.57 -28.13
N PRO A 153 -8.87 -10.93 -29.23
CA PRO A 153 -7.97 -10.02 -29.95
C PRO A 153 -8.61 -8.69 -30.37
N GLU A 154 -9.89 -8.72 -30.76
CA GLU A 154 -10.66 -7.54 -31.12
C GLU A 154 -10.87 -6.63 -29.90
N THR A 155 -11.29 -7.21 -28.78
CA THR A 155 -11.46 -6.49 -27.50
C THR A 155 -10.14 -5.93 -27.01
N GLN A 156 -9.06 -6.70 -27.10
CA GLN A 156 -7.73 -6.23 -26.72
C GLN A 156 -7.33 -5.03 -27.58
N LYS A 157 -7.50 -5.10 -28.90
CA LYS A 157 -7.24 -3.97 -29.79
C LYS A 157 -8.07 -2.74 -29.43
N GLU A 158 -9.35 -2.89 -29.10
CA GLU A 158 -10.21 -1.80 -28.64
C GLU A 158 -9.64 -1.14 -27.37
N ILE A 159 -9.19 -1.94 -26.39
CA ILE A 159 -8.56 -1.45 -25.16
C ILE A 159 -7.31 -0.62 -25.47
N TYR A 160 -6.36 -1.13 -26.27
CA TYR A 160 -5.11 -0.42 -26.52
C TYR A 160 -5.26 0.83 -27.39
N GLN A 161 -6.30 0.89 -28.24
CA GLN A 161 -6.54 2.04 -29.13
C GLN A 161 -7.00 3.30 -28.40
N GLU A 162 -7.57 3.18 -27.21
CA GLU A 162 -8.05 4.31 -26.41
C GLU A 162 -7.06 4.76 -25.33
N LEU A 163 -5.97 4.01 -25.12
CA LEU A 163 -4.98 4.35 -24.10
C LEU A 163 -4.19 5.60 -24.50
N PRO A 164 -3.83 6.46 -23.54
CA PRO A 164 -2.95 7.58 -23.79
C PRO A 164 -1.53 7.10 -24.13
N ASP A 165 -0.93 7.67 -25.16
CA ASP A 165 0.47 7.41 -25.54
C ASP A 165 1.40 8.26 -24.66
N ARG A 166 1.77 7.71 -23.50
CA ARG A 166 2.63 8.38 -22.52
C ARG A 166 3.59 7.39 -21.88
N ALA A 167 4.86 7.78 -21.78
CA ALA A 167 5.85 7.06 -21.01
C ALA A 167 5.54 7.13 -19.50
N ASP A 168 5.82 6.04 -18.80
CA ASP A 168 5.78 6.02 -17.33
C ASP A 168 6.97 6.78 -16.74
N ILE A 169 6.86 7.20 -15.48
CA ILE A 169 7.95 7.86 -14.76
C ILE A 169 8.92 6.82 -14.17
N ASP A 170 10.11 7.29 -13.81
CA ASP A 170 11.08 6.47 -13.09
C ASP A 170 10.53 6.08 -11.70
N PRO A 171 10.70 4.83 -11.24
CA PRO A 171 10.25 4.40 -9.91
C PRO A 171 10.93 5.16 -8.75
N SER A 172 12.06 5.84 -8.99
CA SER A 172 12.76 6.68 -8.02
C SER A 172 12.30 8.15 -8.01
N TYR A 173 10.99 8.39 -8.07
CA TYR A 173 10.42 9.74 -8.02
C TYR A 173 10.60 10.41 -6.64
N THR A 174 10.71 11.74 -6.66
CA THR A 174 10.88 12.59 -5.47
C THR A 174 9.67 13.48 -5.24
N LEU A 175 9.57 14.09 -4.06
CA LEU A 175 8.57 15.12 -3.75
C LEU A 175 8.61 16.29 -4.72
N GLU A 176 9.80 16.67 -5.18
CA GLU A 176 9.96 17.74 -6.16
C GLU A 176 9.34 17.36 -7.51
N ILE A 177 9.57 16.12 -7.97
CA ILE A 177 8.94 15.58 -9.17
C ILE A 177 7.41 15.54 -9.01
N ILE A 178 6.92 15.05 -7.87
CA ILE A 178 5.48 14.98 -7.57
C ILE A 178 4.84 16.38 -7.56
N ARG A 179 5.47 17.39 -6.95
CA ARG A 179 4.97 18.77 -6.93
C ARG A 179 4.82 19.36 -8.33
N VAL A 180 5.72 18.99 -9.24
CA VAL A 180 5.68 19.46 -10.64
C VAL A 180 4.65 18.70 -11.46
N LEU A 181 4.55 17.38 -11.29
CA LEU A 181 3.66 16.52 -12.07
C LEU A 181 2.22 16.57 -11.59
N PHE A 182 2.00 16.64 -10.27
CA PHE A 182 0.69 16.53 -9.62
C PHE A 182 0.44 17.69 -8.64
N PRO A 183 0.43 18.95 -9.10
CA PRO A 183 0.30 20.12 -8.22
C PRO A 183 -1.02 20.15 -7.45
N ASN A 184 -2.14 19.77 -8.08
CA ASN A 184 -3.45 19.82 -7.42
C ASN A 184 -3.59 18.73 -6.36
N LEU A 185 -3.09 17.52 -6.65
CA LEU A 185 -3.03 16.44 -5.68
C LEU A 185 -2.11 16.80 -4.51
N TYR A 186 -0.93 17.39 -4.79
CA TYR A 186 -0.02 17.86 -3.75
C TYR A 186 -0.70 18.88 -2.85
N ASP A 187 -1.29 19.94 -3.41
CA ASP A 187 -1.94 21.01 -2.63
C ASP A 187 -3.09 20.47 -1.78
N LYS A 188 -3.83 19.47 -2.26
CA LYS A 188 -4.93 18.83 -1.52
C LYS A 188 -4.44 17.97 -0.35
N HIS A 189 -3.23 17.41 -0.44
CA HIS A 189 -2.67 16.47 0.54
C HIS A 189 -1.40 16.98 1.24
N ALA A 190 -1.07 18.27 1.11
CA ALA A 190 0.19 18.85 1.57
C ALA A 190 0.45 18.61 3.06
N ASP A 191 -0.55 18.84 3.92
CA ASP A 191 -0.43 18.63 5.37
C ASP A 191 -0.06 17.18 5.74
N GLN A 192 -0.56 16.21 4.98
CA GLN A 192 -0.24 14.79 5.21
C GLN A 192 1.17 14.49 4.73
N ILE A 193 1.49 14.87 3.49
CA ILE A 193 2.78 14.59 2.85
C ILE A 193 3.93 15.29 3.58
N GLU A 194 3.74 16.51 4.07
CA GLU A 194 4.77 17.23 4.83
C GLU A 194 5.05 16.57 6.18
N LYS A 195 4.06 15.89 6.77
CA LYS A 195 4.23 15.12 8.00
C LYS A 195 4.84 13.75 7.76
N THR A 196 4.37 13.04 6.74
CA THR A 196 4.70 11.62 6.52
C THR A 196 5.77 11.39 5.47
N GLY A 197 6.19 12.40 4.70
CA GLY A 197 7.08 12.22 3.54
C GLY A 197 6.54 11.25 2.49
N LEU A 198 7.35 10.99 1.47
CA LEU A 198 7.14 9.85 0.57
C LEU A 198 7.82 8.61 1.14
N TYR A 199 7.17 7.46 1.01
CA TYR A 199 7.68 6.14 1.33
C TYR A 199 9.06 5.90 0.75
N TRP A 200 9.27 6.10 -0.56
CA TRP A 200 10.56 5.80 -1.18
C TRP A 200 11.67 6.70 -0.66
N GLU A 201 11.37 7.98 -0.40
CA GLU A 201 12.33 8.88 0.23
C GLU A 201 12.65 8.46 1.67
N GLN A 202 11.64 8.07 2.45
CA GLN A 202 11.83 7.62 3.83
C GLN A 202 12.51 6.26 3.92
N ARG A 203 12.21 5.34 3.01
CA ARG A 203 12.90 4.05 2.86
C ARG A 203 14.37 4.28 2.51
N ASN A 204 14.66 5.16 1.55
CA ASN A 204 16.04 5.46 1.17
C ASN A 204 16.82 6.13 2.31
N LYS A 205 16.18 7.03 3.08
CA LYS A 205 16.77 7.58 4.31
C LYS A 205 17.05 6.50 5.35
N LEU A 206 16.11 5.57 5.55
CA LEU A 206 16.29 4.44 6.47
C LEU A 206 17.46 3.55 6.06
N LEU A 207 17.61 3.24 4.76
CA LEU A 207 18.73 2.46 4.23
C LEU A 207 20.09 3.15 4.39
N GLN A 208 20.11 4.47 4.52
CA GLN A 208 21.31 5.27 4.74
C GLN A 208 21.55 5.61 6.21
N SER A 209 20.68 5.13 7.12
CA SER A 209 20.81 5.37 8.54
C SER A 209 22.02 4.63 9.12
N ASP A 210 22.75 5.31 10.01
CA ASP A 210 23.84 4.70 10.79
C ASP A 210 23.34 3.58 11.71
N CYS A 211 22.05 3.59 12.07
CA CYS A 211 21.44 2.55 12.88
C CYS A 211 20.04 2.18 12.39
N VAL A 212 19.89 0.93 11.97
CA VAL A 212 18.61 0.31 11.63
C VAL A 212 18.27 -0.74 12.68
N ILE A 213 17.08 -0.63 13.24
CA ILE A 213 16.55 -1.58 14.23
C ILE A 213 15.61 -2.55 13.54
N HIS A 214 15.85 -3.84 13.77
CA HIS A 214 14.93 -4.90 13.47
C HIS A 214 14.05 -5.19 14.69
N ALA A 215 12.74 -5.01 14.54
CA ALA A 215 11.75 -5.17 15.58
C ALA A 215 10.88 -6.40 15.34
N ARG A 216 10.86 -7.32 16.30
CA ARG A 216 9.94 -8.46 16.33
C ARG A 216 8.91 -8.24 17.43
N ILE A 217 7.63 -8.18 17.04
CA ILE A 217 6.52 -7.79 17.92
C ILE A 217 5.59 -8.98 18.11
N GLY A 218 5.45 -9.45 19.35
CA GLY A 218 4.49 -10.46 19.75
C GLY A 218 3.09 -9.87 19.93
N LEU A 219 2.23 -10.04 18.92
CA LEU A 219 0.80 -9.71 18.96
C LEU A 219 -0.03 -10.95 18.63
N GLY A 220 -0.33 -11.78 19.64
CA GLY A 220 -1.11 -12.99 19.45
C GLY A 220 -0.40 -14.04 18.57
N LEU A 221 -1.12 -14.60 17.59
CA LEU A 221 -0.65 -15.78 16.82
C LEU A 221 0.28 -15.47 15.64
N ARG A 222 0.42 -14.20 15.22
CA ARG A 222 1.31 -13.80 14.12
C ARG A 222 2.22 -12.67 14.59
N PRO A 223 3.52 -12.94 14.81
CA PRO A 223 4.46 -11.88 15.10
C PRO A 223 4.56 -10.94 13.90
N LYS A 224 4.79 -9.65 14.17
CA LYS A 224 5.12 -8.65 13.14
C LYS A 224 6.61 -8.39 13.16
N GLU A 225 7.23 -8.37 12.00
CA GLU A 225 8.62 -7.93 11.80
C GLU A 225 8.60 -6.55 11.13
N LEU A 226 9.38 -5.61 11.67
CA LEU A 226 9.47 -4.24 11.17
C LEU A 226 10.92 -3.75 11.26
N TYR A 227 11.31 -2.88 10.34
CA TYR A 227 12.59 -2.16 10.38
C TYR A 227 12.35 -0.66 10.47
N PHE A 228 13.09 0.02 11.33
CA PHE A 228 13.00 1.47 11.51
C PHE A 228 14.32 2.06 11.98
N GLU A 229 14.44 3.39 11.92
CA GLU A 229 15.65 4.11 12.29
C GLU A 229 15.83 4.13 13.81
N GLY A 230 17.00 3.69 14.27
CA GLY A 230 17.28 3.38 15.68
C GLY A 230 17.52 4.56 16.64
N THR A 231 16.98 5.76 16.40
CA THR A 231 17.17 6.86 17.36
C THR A 231 16.44 6.58 18.69
N PRO A 232 16.91 7.13 19.83
CA PRO A 232 16.25 6.93 21.13
C PRO A 232 14.80 7.42 21.13
N GLU A 233 14.54 8.53 20.42
CA GLU A 233 13.20 9.08 20.22
C GLU A 233 12.31 8.12 19.41
N ASN A 234 12.80 7.58 18.28
CA ASN A 234 12.05 6.61 17.49
C ASN A 234 11.77 5.34 18.28
N ILE A 235 12.74 4.81 19.03
CA ILE A 235 12.54 3.65 19.90
C ILE A 235 11.44 3.94 20.93
N ALA A 236 11.45 5.11 21.59
CA ALA A 236 10.41 5.49 22.54
C ALA A 236 9.01 5.55 21.90
N HIS A 237 8.87 6.25 20.77
CA HIS A 237 7.60 6.35 20.05
C HIS A 237 7.12 4.99 19.49
N PHE A 238 8.05 4.13 19.08
CA PHE A 238 7.75 2.78 18.62
C PHE A 238 7.19 1.93 19.77
N LEU A 239 7.87 1.90 20.91
CA LEU A 239 7.40 1.20 22.12
C LEU A 239 6.02 1.70 22.56
N ALA A 240 5.78 3.01 22.51
CA ALA A 240 4.50 3.60 22.85
C ALA A 240 3.39 3.25 21.84
N SER A 241 3.71 3.11 20.55
CA SER A 241 2.78 2.65 19.50
C SER A 241 2.32 1.22 19.75
N TYR A 242 3.16 0.41 20.37
CA TYR A 242 2.89 -0.99 20.73
C TYR A 242 2.71 -1.20 22.24
N LYS A 243 2.16 -0.21 22.96
CA LYS A 243 2.03 -0.21 24.43
C LYS A 243 1.32 -1.42 25.06
N ILE A 244 0.55 -2.19 24.28
CA ILE A 244 -0.16 -3.40 24.72
C ILE A 244 0.43 -4.71 24.16
N ALA A 245 1.56 -4.65 23.44
CA ALA A 245 2.18 -5.85 22.88
C ALA A 245 2.70 -6.78 24.00
N ASP A 246 2.56 -8.09 23.81
CA ASP A 246 2.99 -9.08 24.80
C ASP A 246 4.51 -9.05 24.98
N SER A 247 5.22 -8.93 23.85
CA SER A 247 6.67 -8.79 23.78
C SER A 247 7.09 -7.92 22.59
N ILE A 248 8.18 -7.17 22.77
CA ILE A 248 8.86 -6.45 21.69
C ILE A 248 10.35 -6.74 21.84
N LEU A 249 10.96 -7.28 20.80
CA LEU A 249 12.39 -7.53 20.70
C LEU A 249 12.97 -6.61 19.62
N LEU A 250 13.82 -5.67 20.02
CA LEU A 250 14.56 -4.78 19.15
C LEU A 250 16.01 -5.23 19.08
N THR A 251 16.49 -5.52 17.88
CA THR A 251 17.89 -5.85 17.60
C THR A 251 18.48 -4.93 16.55
N ASP A 252 19.81 -4.83 16.49
CA ASP A 252 20.46 -4.33 15.27
C ASP A 252 20.36 -5.37 14.13
N LEU A 253 20.91 -5.04 12.96
CA LEU A 253 20.92 -5.93 11.79
C LEU A 253 21.82 -7.16 11.96
N THR A 254 22.69 -7.16 12.97
CA THR A 254 23.55 -8.30 13.35
C THR A 254 22.96 -9.14 14.49
N ASP A 255 21.66 -8.96 14.78
CA ASP A 255 20.89 -9.63 15.83
C ASP A 255 21.42 -9.36 17.27
N HIS A 256 22.20 -8.30 17.51
CA HIS A 256 22.52 -7.89 18.89
C HIS A 256 21.31 -7.22 19.54
N LEU A 257 21.08 -7.54 20.81
CA LEU A 257 19.98 -6.99 21.59
C LEU A 257 20.18 -5.48 21.82
N VAL A 258 19.18 -4.68 21.41
CA VAL A 258 19.10 -3.24 21.69
C VAL A 258 18.11 -2.99 22.85
N VAL A 259 16.87 -3.46 22.70
CA VAL A 259 15.83 -3.37 23.74
C VAL A 259 14.98 -4.63 23.72
N TYR A 260 14.65 -5.13 24.92
CA TYR A 260 13.57 -6.08 25.12
C TYR A 260 12.53 -5.46 26.05
N SER A 261 11.26 -5.49 25.65
CA SER A 261 10.17 -4.89 26.42
C SER A 261 8.91 -5.76 26.39
N SER A 262 8.00 -5.48 27.33
CA SER A 262 6.59 -5.88 27.26
C SER A 262 5.76 -4.61 27.16
N GLY A 263 5.09 -4.43 26.03
CA GLY A 263 4.55 -3.14 25.61
C GLY A 263 5.62 -2.04 25.69
N TRP A 264 5.28 -0.92 26.33
CA TRP A 264 6.22 0.18 26.56
C TRP A 264 7.12 0.01 27.80
N HIS A 265 7.09 -1.15 28.47
CA HIS A 265 7.87 -1.39 29.67
C HIS A 265 9.18 -2.10 29.32
N ILE A 266 10.28 -1.36 29.37
CA ILE A 266 11.62 -1.87 29.06
C ILE A 266 12.04 -2.86 30.15
N LEU A 267 12.32 -4.10 29.74
CA LEU A 267 12.75 -5.20 30.59
C LEU A 267 14.27 -5.40 30.54
N SER A 268 14.88 -5.10 29.40
CA SER A 268 16.34 -5.14 29.20
C SER A 268 16.76 -4.13 28.14
N CYS A 269 17.82 -3.38 28.43
CA CYS A 269 18.54 -2.54 27.49
C CYS A 269 20.01 -2.57 27.91
N PRO A 270 20.90 -3.23 27.14
CA PRO A 270 22.30 -3.40 27.54
C PRO A 270 23.09 -2.10 27.65
N ASP A 271 22.70 -1.07 26.90
CA ASP A 271 23.32 0.25 26.89
C ASP A 271 22.55 1.20 27.82
N GLU A 272 23.21 1.61 28.92
CA GLU A 272 22.60 2.44 29.96
C GLU A 272 22.35 3.88 29.49
N GLU A 273 23.17 4.42 28.58
CA GLU A 273 23.01 5.77 28.03
C GLU A 273 21.81 5.81 27.09
N LEU A 274 21.70 4.83 26.20
CA LEU A 274 20.53 4.64 25.34
C LEU A 274 19.26 4.46 26.18
N HIS A 275 19.31 3.64 27.23
CA HIS A 275 18.17 3.45 28.13
C HIS A 275 17.67 4.75 28.76
N GLN A 276 18.58 5.65 29.17
CA GLN A 276 18.24 6.96 29.72
C GLN A 276 17.60 7.87 28.67
N GLU A 277 18.15 7.93 27.46
CA GLU A 277 17.62 8.77 26.39
C GLU A 277 16.28 8.28 25.84
N ILE A 278 16.05 6.95 25.76
CA ILE A 278 14.73 6.39 25.43
C ILE A 278 13.70 6.85 26.47
N ASN A 279 14.01 6.69 27.76
CA ASN A 279 13.09 7.06 28.84
C ASN A 279 12.79 8.56 28.87
N ARG A 280 13.76 9.41 28.50
CA ARG A 280 13.58 10.86 28.36
C ARG A 280 12.46 11.22 27.39
N SER A 281 12.34 10.48 26.29
CA SER A 281 11.29 10.65 25.28
C SER A 281 10.02 9.87 25.62
N LEU A 282 10.14 8.71 26.26
CA LEU A 282 9.02 7.81 26.56
C LEU A 282 8.15 8.30 27.72
N TYR A 283 8.74 8.90 28.76
CA TYR A 283 7.99 9.33 29.95
C TYR A 283 6.95 10.43 29.67
N PRO A 284 7.25 11.49 28.91
CA PRO A 284 6.23 12.47 28.53
C PRO A 284 5.04 11.84 27.79
N ILE A 285 5.29 10.89 26.88
CA ILE A 285 4.25 10.16 26.13
C ILE A 285 3.38 9.33 27.08
N GLN A 286 4.00 8.61 28.03
CA GLN A 286 3.28 7.82 29.04
C GLN A 286 2.38 8.68 29.93
N ARG A 287 2.79 9.93 30.21
CA ARG A 287 2.02 10.90 31.00
C ARG A 287 1.00 11.69 30.18
N SER A 288 0.92 11.45 28.87
CA SER A 288 0.10 12.24 27.94
C SER A 288 0.48 13.73 27.92
N GLU A 289 1.74 14.04 28.21
CA GLU A 289 2.34 15.38 28.12
C GLU A 289 2.80 15.67 26.68
N GLU A 290 3.13 14.63 25.91
CA GLU A 290 3.45 14.69 24.49
C GLU A 290 2.59 13.74 23.66
N GLU A 291 2.29 14.13 22.43
CA GLU A 291 1.54 13.31 21.49
C GLU A 291 2.42 12.20 20.88
N LEU A 292 1.80 11.05 20.64
CA LEU A 292 2.43 9.94 19.94
C LEU A 292 2.71 10.32 18.47
N ARG A 293 3.99 10.39 18.11
CA ARG A 293 4.43 10.55 16.72
C ARG A 293 4.50 9.18 16.03
N PRO A 294 4.08 9.09 14.75
CA PRO A 294 4.26 7.87 13.99
C PRO A 294 5.74 7.64 13.69
N VAL A 295 6.22 6.42 13.93
CA VAL A 295 7.56 5.99 13.53
C VAL A 295 7.45 5.37 12.15
N PHE A 296 8.23 5.89 11.19
CA PHE A 296 8.33 5.26 9.88
C PHE A 296 8.96 3.87 10.03
N SER A 297 8.27 2.85 9.52
CA SER A 297 8.73 1.47 9.61
C SER A 297 8.34 0.69 8.36
N VAL A 298 9.18 -0.26 7.96
CA VAL A 298 8.94 -1.15 6.80
C VAL A 298 8.77 -2.59 7.26
N SER A 299 7.85 -3.35 6.66
CA SER A 299 7.40 -4.67 7.15
C SER A 299 7.85 -5.90 6.36
N ASP A 300 8.70 -5.72 5.34
CA ASP A 300 9.47 -6.72 4.56
C ASP A 300 9.31 -6.62 3.04
N TRP A 301 10.25 -5.90 2.41
CA TRP A 301 10.92 -6.21 1.12
C TRP A 301 12.11 -5.24 0.97
N ILE A 302 12.95 -5.15 2.02
CA ILE A 302 14.35 -4.79 1.79
C ILE A 302 15.05 -6.13 1.71
N SER A 303 15.56 -6.51 0.54
CA SER A 303 16.29 -7.77 0.46
C SER A 303 17.44 -7.73 1.46
N ARG A 304 17.80 -8.86 2.08
CA ARG A 304 19.01 -8.93 2.92
C ARG A 304 20.23 -8.39 2.16
N GLU A 305 20.30 -8.58 0.84
CA GLU A 305 21.33 -8.01 -0.04
C GLU A 305 21.34 -6.47 -0.05
N GLU A 306 20.19 -5.81 0.03
CA GLU A 306 20.09 -4.33 0.15
C GLU A 306 20.49 -3.85 1.55
N LEU A 307 20.15 -4.58 2.61
CA LEU A 307 20.60 -4.29 3.99
C LEU A 307 22.09 -4.61 4.19
N ASP A 308 22.64 -5.61 3.50
CA ASP A 308 24.04 -6.03 3.59
C ASP A 308 25.01 -4.91 3.16
N THR A 309 24.55 -4.00 2.29
CA THR A 309 25.31 -2.79 1.93
C THR A 309 25.34 -1.72 3.03
N ALA A 310 24.43 -1.80 4.00
CA ALA A 310 24.34 -0.95 5.18
C ALA A 310 24.89 -1.64 6.46
N ILE A 311 25.45 -2.85 6.34
CA ILE A 311 26.11 -3.53 7.46
C ILE A 311 27.42 -2.80 7.77
N PHE A 312 27.47 -2.18 8.93
CA PHE A 312 28.70 -1.72 9.54
C PHE A 312 29.31 -2.88 10.35
N ASP A 313 30.61 -3.15 10.16
CA ASP A 313 31.34 -4.25 10.81
C ASP A 313 31.44 -4.14 12.35
N GLU A 314 31.01 -3.01 12.93
CA GLU A 314 31.02 -2.75 14.38
C GLU A 314 29.62 -2.35 14.87
N PRO A 315 29.21 -2.75 16.10
CA PRO A 315 27.94 -2.32 16.68
C PRO A 315 27.86 -0.79 16.76
N PRO A 316 26.66 -0.19 16.62
CA PRO A 316 26.50 1.26 16.64
C PRO A 316 27.14 1.86 17.90
N GLN A 317 28.06 2.82 17.72
CA GLN A 317 28.64 3.56 18.85
C GLN A 317 27.65 4.64 19.29
N TRP A 318 26.64 4.23 20.06
CA TRP A 318 25.51 5.06 20.48
C TRP A 318 25.91 6.46 20.97
N GLY A 319 26.93 6.57 21.82
CA GLY A 319 27.46 7.86 22.31
C GLY A 319 28.03 8.83 21.26
N GLN A 320 28.32 8.37 20.03
CA GLN A 320 28.72 9.23 18.90
C GLN A 320 27.53 9.65 18.02
N ILE A 321 26.49 8.83 17.94
CA ILE A 321 25.26 9.08 17.17
C ILE A 321 24.43 10.22 17.79
N PHE A 322 24.55 10.44 19.11
CA PHE A 322 23.80 11.45 19.84
C PHE A 322 24.40 12.86 19.84
N GLN A 323 25.56 13.07 19.19
CA GLN A 323 26.16 14.40 19.11
C GLN A 323 25.36 15.24 18.09
N PRO A 324 24.74 16.37 18.48
CA PRO A 324 24.08 17.25 17.54
C PRO A 324 25.12 17.71 16.52
N GLY A 325 24.79 17.53 15.23
CA GLY A 325 25.67 17.76 14.09
C GLY A 325 26.59 18.96 14.29
N GLY A 326 27.89 18.73 14.11
CA GLY A 326 28.89 19.78 14.07
C GLY A 326 28.44 20.86 13.09
N LEU A 327 28.18 22.05 13.63
CA LEU A 327 28.22 23.29 12.86
C LEU A 327 29.59 23.34 12.18
N THR A 328 29.63 23.04 10.88
CA THR A 328 30.75 23.42 10.04
C THR A 328 30.70 24.93 9.90
N GLY A 329 31.71 25.59 10.48
CA GLY A 329 32.08 26.97 10.17
C GLY A 329 32.86 27.05 8.86
#